data_AF-A0A5J5DDA5-F1
#
_entry.id   AF-A0A5J5DDA5-F1
#
_cell.length_a   1.000
_cell.length_b   1.000
_cell.length_c   1.000
_cell.angle_alpha   90.00
_cell.angle_beta   90.00
_cell.angle_gamma   90.00
#
_symmetry.space_group_name_H-M   'P 1'
#
loop_
_entity.id
_entity.type
_entity.pdbx_description
1 polymer ?
#
loop_
_entity_poly.entity_id
_entity_poly.type
_entity_poly.pdbx_seq_one_letter_code
_entity_poly.pdbx_strand_id
1 'polypeptide(L)'
;MINEHIAALLADLQDVIMGSTLAKCAATDLGIQWAGWALAAAFRTEKFYDLAALWVFMTLLPTLMLNTEKRDVPLGTRDYLGWTIWGLGFATEAIADQQKLLFKRNPDNAGKFIQSGLWAYSRHPNYFGEILQWSGLWLSASSVMQGPQYLSVASPLFVWFLLRYVSGIPILEKQAMKKWGSVPGFQDYIKNTPLLL
;
A
#
# COMPACT_ATOMS: atom_id res chain seq x y z
N MET A 1 -54.44 -10.76 3.77
CA MET A 1 -53.64 -10.82 5.01
C MET A 1 -52.19 -11.25 4.80
N ILE A 2 -51.85 -12.48 4.36
CA ILE A 2 -50.43 -12.88 4.20
C ILE A 2 -49.70 -12.03 3.15
N ASN A 3 -50.38 -11.68 2.05
CA ASN A 3 -49.78 -10.91 0.95
C ASN A 3 -49.53 -9.43 1.30
N GLU A 4 -50.36 -8.84 2.16
CA GLU A 4 -50.19 -7.46 2.63
C GLU A 4 -49.06 -7.34 3.66
N HIS A 5 -48.89 -8.35 4.52
CA HIS A 5 -47.75 -8.40 5.43
C HIS A 5 -46.42 -8.56 4.69
N ILE A 6 -46.37 -9.38 3.63
CA ILE A 6 -45.18 -9.53 2.79
C ILE A 6 -44.90 -8.22 2.04
N ALA A 7 -45.92 -7.56 1.51
CA ALA A 7 -45.77 -6.27 0.83
C ALA A 7 -45.27 -5.17 1.78
N ALA A 8 -45.77 -5.11 3.02
CA ALA A 8 -45.31 -4.17 4.03
C ALA A 8 -43.86 -4.45 4.46
N LEU A 9 -43.49 -5.73 4.61
CA LEU A 9 -42.11 -6.12 4.95
C LEU A 9 -41.12 -5.78 3.83
N LEU A 10 -41.55 -5.94 2.57
CA LEU A 10 -40.77 -5.54 1.40
C LEU A 10 -40.63 -4.02 1.30
N ALA A 11 -41.68 -3.26 1.60
CA ALA A 11 -41.64 -1.80 1.63
C ALA A 11 -40.72 -1.26 2.74
N ASP A 12 -40.79 -1.82 3.95
CA ASP A 12 -39.87 -1.50 5.06
C ASP A 12 -38.42 -1.87 4.71
N LEU A 13 -38.20 -3.02 4.08
CA LEU A 13 -36.88 -3.41 3.59
C LEU A 13 -36.39 -2.43 2.51
N GLN A 14 -37.28 -1.99 1.62
CA GLN A 14 -36.98 -0.99 0.60
C GLN A 14 -36.62 0.36 1.22
N ASP A 15 -37.32 0.81 2.26
CA ASP A 15 -37.02 2.06 2.97
C ASP A 15 -35.73 1.96 3.79
N VAL A 16 -35.40 0.80 4.37
CA VAL A 16 -34.10 0.58 5.03
C VAL A 16 -32.95 0.60 4.01
N ILE A 17 -33.16 0.04 2.82
CA ILE A 17 -32.18 0.02 1.72
C ILE A 17 -32.06 1.41 1.05
N MET A 18 -33.16 2.12 0.84
CA MET A 18 -33.19 3.43 0.17
C MET A 18 -32.96 4.62 1.12
N GLY A 19 -33.18 4.45 2.42
CA GLY A 19 -33.05 5.50 3.44
C GLY A 19 -31.70 5.51 4.15
N SER A 20 -31.04 4.36 4.31
CA SER A 20 -29.76 4.32 5.02
C SER A 20 -28.57 4.59 4.09
N THR A 21 -27.78 5.62 4.42
CA THR A 21 -26.50 5.90 3.76
C THR A 21 -25.59 4.68 3.76
N LEU A 22 -25.66 3.86 4.80
CA LEU A 22 -24.91 2.61 4.93
C LEU A 22 -25.29 1.59 3.84
N ALA A 23 -26.58 1.37 3.58
CA ALA A 23 -27.01 0.45 2.53
C ALA A 23 -26.64 0.95 1.14
N LYS A 24 -26.72 2.26 0.89
CA LYS A 24 -26.25 2.87 -0.37
C LYS A 24 -24.75 2.69 -0.58
N CYS A 25 -23.94 2.88 0.46
CA CYS A 25 -22.50 2.65 0.39
C CYS A 25 -22.19 1.17 0.12
N ALA A 26 -22.88 0.24 0.80
CA ALA A 26 -22.69 -1.19 0.62
C ALA A 26 -23.08 -1.66 -0.79
N ALA A 27 -24.22 -1.20 -1.32
CA ALA A 27 -24.64 -1.52 -2.69
C ALA A 27 -23.68 -0.94 -3.74
N THR A 28 -23.18 0.27 -3.50
CA THR A 28 -22.20 0.93 -4.38
C THR A 28 -20.88 0.17 -4.39
N ASP A 29 -20.38 -0.24 -3.22
CA ASP A 29 -19.15 -1.03 -3.08
C ASP A 29 -19.28 -2.39 -3.80
N LEU A 30 -20.40 -3.10 -3.60
CA LEU A 30 -20.69 -4.35 -4.30
C LEU A 30 -20.72 -4.18 -5.82
N GLY A 31 -21.34 -3.10 -6.32
CA GLY A 31 -21.39 -2.79 -7.75
C GLY A 31 -20.00 -2.53 -8.34
N ILE A 32 -19.16 -1.76 -7.64
CA ILE A 32 -17.77 -1.49 -8.04
C ILE A 32 -16.97 -2.80 -8.08
N GLN A 33 -17.07 -3.63 -7.04
CA GLN A 33 -16.32 -4.88 -6.95
C GLN A 33 -16.72 -5.88 -8.05
N TRP A 34 -18.02 -6.02 -8.35
CA TRP A 34 -18.50 -6.90 -9.41
C TRP A 34 -18.10 -6.41 -10.81
N ALA A 35 -18.16 -5.10 -11.04
CA ALA A 35 -17.71 -4.52 -12.31
C ALA A 35 -16.19 -4.71 -12.51
N GLY A 36 -15.40 -4.46 -11.47
CA GLY A 36 -13.96 -4.66 -11.48
C GLY A 36 -13.58 -6.13 -11.71
N TRP A 37 -14.26 -7.05 -11.02
CA TRP A 37 -14.09 -8.49 -11.22
C TRP A 37 -14.45 -8.92 -12.65
N ALA A 38 -15.58 -8.48 -13.20
CA ALA A 38 -15.98 -8.85 -14.56
C ALA A 38 -14.96 -8.41 -15.62
N LEU A 39 -14.37 -7.22 -15.45
CA LEU A 39 -13.27 -6.75 -16.30
C LEU A 39 -12.00 -7.58 -16.08
N ALA A 40 -11.62 -7.86 -14.83
CA ALA A 40 -10.47 -8.68 -14.51
C ALA A 40 -10.58 -10.10 -15.10
N ALA A 41 -11.79 -10.68 -15.06
CA ALA A 41 -12.14 -11.96 -15.67
C ALA A 41 -11.95 -11.95 -17.18
N ALA A 42 -12.46 -10.92 -17.85
CA ALA A 42 -12.35 -10.76 -19.30
C ALA A 42 -10.87 -10.72 -19.76
N PHE A 43 -9.99 -10.10 -18.97
CA PHE A 43 -8.55 -10.01 -19.27
C PHE A 43 -7.69 -11.10 -18.60
N ARG A 44 -8.29 -12.01 -17.84
CA ARG A 44 -7.59 -13.04 -17.04
C ARG A 44 -6.55 -12.47 -16.07
N THR A 45 -6.87 -11.32 -15.46
CA THR A 45 -6.05 -10.60 -14.47
C THR A 45 -6.59 -10.69 -13.03
N GLU A 46 -7.55 -11.57 -12.80
CA GLU A 46 -8.23 -11.86 -11.52
C GLU A 46 -7.27 -11.82 -10.31
N LYS A 47 -6.17 -12.58 -10.38
CA LYS A 47 -5.19 -12.68 -9.27
C LYS A 47 -4.55 -11.35 -8.91
N PHE A 48 -4.31 -10.49 -9.91
CA PHE A 48 -3.77 -9.15 -9.69
C PHE A 48 -4.82 -8.23 -9.10
N TYR A 49 -6.06 -8.33 -9.59
CA TYR A 49 -7.20 -7.57 -9.06
C TYR A 49 -7.46 -7.90 -7.58
N ASP A 50 -7.51 -9.18 -7.23
CA ASP A 50 -7.69 -9.64 -5.85
C ASP A 50 -6.54 -9.16 -4.94
N LEU A 51 -5.30 -9.22 -5.42
CA LEU A 51 -4.13 -8.74 -4.68
C LEU A 51 -4.17 -7.22 -4.48
N ALA A 52 -4.62 -6.46 -5.47
CA ALA A 52 -4.76 -5.02 -5.40
C ALA A 52 -5.89 -4.62 -4.42
N ALA A 53 -7.03 -5.32 -4.47
CA ALA A 53 -8.12 -5.11 -3.51
C ALA A 53 -7.67 -5.42 -2.08
N LEU A 54 -6.97 -6.55 -1.87
CA LEU A 54 -6.42 -6.91 -0.58
C LEU A 54 -5.38 -5.88 -0.10
N TRP A 55 -4.52 -5.37 -1.00
CA TRP A 55 -3.58 -4.31 -0.69
C TRP A 55 -4.28 -3.07 -0.15
N VAL A 56 -5.25 -2.55 -0.89
CA VAL A 56 -5.97 -1.33 -0.52
C VAL A 56 -6.68 -1.54 0.82
N PHE A 57 -7.35 -2.68 1.01
CA PHE A 57 -8.00 -3.00 2.26
C PHE A 57 -7.01 -3.02 3.44
N MET A 58 -5.91 -3.77 3.32
CA MET A 58 -4.91 -3.92 4.39
C MET A 58 -4.25 -2.60 4.75
N THR A 59 -3.93 -1.76 3.76
CA THR A 59 -3.31 -0.44 3.97
C THR A 59 -4.26 0.58 4.58
N LEU A 60 -5.56 0.46 4.34
CA LEU A 60 -6.58 1.36 4.91
C LEU A 60 -6.94 1.04 6.37
N LEU A 61 -6.74 -0.20 6.84
CA LEU A 61 -7.13 -0.64 8.19
C LEU A 61 -6.75 0.34 9.33
N PRO A 62 -5.48 0.75 9.50
CA PRO A 62 -5.11 1.66 10.59
C PRO A 62 -5.83 3.01 10.50
N THR A 63 -5.99 3.55 9.28
CA THR A 63 -6.68 4.81 9.04
C THR A 63 -8.19 4.71 9.32
N LEU A 64 -8.82 3.59 8.98
CA LEU A 64 -10.22 3.32 9.31
C LEU A 64 -10.43 3.24 10.83
N MET A 65 -9.52 2.59 11.57
CA MET A 65 -9.58 2.55 13.03
C MET A 65 -9.45 3.95 13.63
N LEU A 66 -8.53 4.77 13.12
CA LEU A 66 -8.38 6.16 13.56
C LEU A 66 -9.65 6.99 13.26
N ASN A 67 -10.21 6.87 12.07
CA ASN A 67 -11.39 7.64 11.66
C ASN A 67 -12.70 7.19 12.32
N THR A 68 -12.74 5.99 12.91
CA THR A 68 -13.91 5.50 13.67
C THR A 68 -13.82 5.83 15.16
N GLU A 69 -12.69 6.39 15.60
CA GLU A 69 -12.50 6.83 16.97
C GLU A 69 -13.40 8.02 17.29
N LYS A 70 -14.09 7.96 18.44
CA LYS A 70 -15.00 9.01 18.92
C LYS A 70 -14.45 9.77 20.10
N ARG A 71 -13.41 9.24 20.75
CA ARG A 71 -12.73 9.89 21.86
C ARG A 71 -11.85 11.01 21.32
N ASP A 72 -12.01 12.19 21.90
CA ASP A 72 -11.13 13.33 21.64
C ASP A 72 -9.85 13.19 22.48
N VAL A 73 -8.91 12.39 21.99
CA VAL A 73 -7.63 12.15 22.65
C VAL A 73 -6.62 13.19 22.16
N PRO A 74 -5.97 13.96 23.05
CA PRO A 74 -4.93 14.90 22.66
C PRO A 74 -3.78 14.22 21.94
N LEU A 75 -3.18 14.92 20.98
CA LEU A 75 -1.99 14.44 20.26
C LEU A 75 -0.85 14.17 21.25
N GLY A 76 -0.29 12.97 21.17
CA GLY A 76 0.80 12.51 22.01
C GLY A 76 2.09 12.28 21.24
N THR A 77 3.14 11.90 21.97
CA THR A 77 4.45 11.59 21.39
C THR A 77 4.38 10.53 20.28
N ARG A 78 3.46 9.56 20.40
CA ARG A 78 3.30 8.49 19.41
C ARG A 78 2.85 9.02 18.05
N ASP A 79 1.97 10.02 18.02
CA ASP A 79 1.50 10.65 16.79
C ASP A 79 2.65 11.35 16.06
N TYR A 80 3.38 12.20 16.78
CA TYR A 80 4.54 12.92 16.23
C TYR A 80 5.66 11.98 15.77
N LEU A 81 5.92 10.89 16.49
CA LEU A 81 6.87 9.86 16.06
C LEU A 81 6.40 9.19 14.77
N GLY A 82 5.13 8.81 14.68
CA GLY A 82 4.55 8.22 13.47
C GLY A 82 4.66 9.15 12.26
N TRP A 83 4.31 10.42 12.42
CA TRP A 83 4.41 11.42 11.35
C TRP A 83 5.87 11.72 10.96
N THR A 84 6.79 11.71 11.92
CA THR A 84 8.22 11.87 11.63
C THR A 84 8.74 10.71 10.79
N ILE A 85 8.41 9.47 11.18
CA ILE A 85 8.77 8.27 10.42
C ILE A 85 8.16 8.32 9.02
N TRP A 86 6.89 8.72 8.91
CA TRP A 86 6.22 8.87 7.63
C TRP A 86 6.92 9.93 6.74
N GLY A 87 7.22 11.10 7.30
CA GLY A 87 7.89 12.19 6.58
C GLY A 87 9.29 11.80 6.10
N LEU A 88 10.05 11.08 6.92
CA LEU A 88 11.35 10.52 6.52
C LEU A 88 11.20 9.47 5.41
N GLY A 89 10.18 8.62 5.50
CA GLY A 89 9.86 7.64 4.47
C GLY A 89 9.52 8.31 3.13
N PHE A 90 8.63 9.30 3.15
CA PHE A 90 8.22 10.08 2.00
C PHE A 90 9.41 10.81 1.36
N ALA A 91 10.23 11.49 2.17
CA ALA A 91 11.42 12.18 1.69
C ALA A 91 12.40 11.20 1.03
N THR A 92 12.64 10.04 1.65
CA THR A 92 13.52 9.00 1.12
C THR A 92 13.02 8.49 -0.24
N GLU A 93 11.73 8.19 -0.36
CA GLU A 93 11.13 7.74 -1.61
C GLU A 93 11.22 8.81 -2.70
N ALA A 94 10.76 10.03 -2.41
CA ALA A 94 10.76 11.12 -3.38
C ALA A 94 12.16 11.45 -3.89
N ILE A 95 13.16 11.49 -3.00
CA ILE A 95 14.56 11.74 -3.37
C ILE A 95 15.11 10.58 -4.20
N ALA A 96 14.86 9.33 -3.81
CA ALA A 96 15.33 8.15 -4.54
C ALA A 96 14.78 8.10 -5.97
N ASP A 97 13.48 8.38 -6.14
CA ASP A 97 12.83 8.39 -7.44
C ASP A 97 13.29 9.56 -8.30
N GLN A 98 13.47 10.75 -7.71
CA GLN A 98 14.03 11.90 -8.42
C GLN A 98 15.46 11.63 -8.89
N GLN A 99 16.31 11.03 -8.05
CA GLN A 99 17.66 10.60 -8.43
C GLN A 99 17.64 9.63 -9.61
N LYS A 100 16.76 8.61 -9.56
CA LYS A 100 16.60 7.62 -10.64
C LYS A 100 16.08 8.24 -11.92
N LEU A 101 15.15 9.19 -11.83
CA LEU A 101 14.60 9.92 -12.97
C LEU A 101 15.68 10.76 -13.66
N LEU A 102 16.42 11.55 -12.88
CA LEU A 102 17.52 12.37 -13.41
C LEU A 102 18.62 11.51 -14.04
N PHE A 103 18.98 10.40 -13.39
CA PHE A 103 19.94 9.45 -13.95
C PHE A 103 19.50 8.91 -15.31
N LYS A 104 18.24 8.49 -15.45
CA LYS A 104 17.68 7.96 -16.70
C LYS A 104 17.55 9.00 -17.81
N ARG A 105 17.36 10.28 -17.46
CA ARG A 105 17.23 11.39 -18.43
C ARG A 105 18.55 11.75 -19.10
N ASN A 106 19.69 11.45 -18.49
CA ASN A 106 20.98 11.70 -19.08
C ASN A 106 21.30 10.63 -20.17
N PRO A 107 21.49 11.01 -21.45
CA PRO A 107 21.85 10.08 -22.52
C PRO A 107 23.14 9.29 -22.25
N ASP A 108 24.10 9.86 -21.53
CA ASP A 108 25.37 9.21 -21.19
C ASP A 108 25.19 8.02 -20.24
N ASN A 109 24.03 7.93 -19.59
CA ASN A 109 23.64 6.82 -18.73
C ASN A 109 22.82 5.75 -19.45
N ALA A 110 22.65 5.86 -20.77
CA ALA A 110 21.98 4.85 -21.56
C ALA A 110 22.60 3.47 -21.32
N GLY A 111 21.77 2.50 -20.92
CA GLY A 111 22.22 1.15 -20.62
C GLY A 111 22.98 0.98 -19.30
N LYS A 112 23.24 2.03 -18.51
CA LYS A 112 23.90 1.95 -17.19
C LYS A 112 22.88 1.77 -16.06
N PHE A 113 23.36 1.42 -14.87
CA PHE A 113 22.58 1.34 -13.63
C PHE A 113 23.03 2.42 -12.64
N ILE A 114 22.10 2.89 -11.81
CA ILE A 114 22.38 3.93 -10.80
C ILE A 114 23.02 3.28 -9.56
N GLN A 115 24.05 3.92 -9.04
CA GLN A 115 24.79 3.50 -7.83
C GLN A 115 25.25 4.71 -6.99
N SER A 116 24.61 5.86 -7.19
CA SER A 116 24.95 7.14 -6.55
C SER A 116 23.77 7.69 -5.76
N GLY A 117 24.04 8.57 -4.79
CA GLY A 117 22.99 9.10 -3.92
C GLY A 117 22.46 8.03 -2.98
N LEU A 118 21.15 7.95 -2.79
CA LEU A 118 20.53 6.93 -1.92
C LEU A 118 20.75 5.51 -2.46
N TRP A 119 20.88 5.37 -3.78
CA TRP A 119 21.15 4.10 -4.45
C TRP A 119 22.56 3.56 -4.16
N ALA A 120 23.47 4.35 -3.59
CA ALA A 120 24.77 3.85 -3.12
C ALA A 120 24.67 3.10 -1.79
N TYR A 121 23.63 3.38 -0.99
CA TYR A 121 23.46 2.84 0.35
C TYR A 121 22.44 1.70 0.40
N SER A 122 21.50 1.67 -0.55
CA SER A 122 20.52 0.60 -0.71
C SER A 122 20.21 0.39 -2.17
N ARG A 123 19.93 -0.85 -2.56
CA ARG A 123 19.48 -1.16 -3.92
C ARG A 123 18.04 -0.74 -4.19
N HIS A 124 17.24 -0.53 -3.15
CA HIS A 124 15.83 -0.15 -3.25
C HIS A 124 15.44 0.88 -2.17
N PRO A 125 16.07 2.07 -2.15
CA PRO A 125 15.80 3.08 -1.13
C PRO A 125 14.37 3.64 -1.21
N ASN A 126 13.77 3.62 -2.40
CA ASN A 126 12.38 4.03 -2.60
C ASN A 126 11.40 3.10 -1.87
N TYR A 127 11.58 1.77 -1.98
CA TYR A 127 10.72 0.82 -1.25
C TYR A 127 10.96 0.84 0.26
N PHE A 128 12.17 1.14 0.70
CA PHE A 128 12.40 1.42 2.12
C PHE A 128 11.58 2.63 2.59
N GLY A 129 11.56 3.71 1.81
CA GLY A 129 10.74 4.89 2.06
C GLY A 129 9.24 4.56 2.15
N GLU A 130 8.74 3.72 1.24
CA GLU A 130 7.35 3.24 1.27
C GLU A 130 7.04 2.43 2.54
N ILE A 131 7.91 1.50 2.93
CA ILE A 131 7.75 0.71 4.18
C ILE A 131 7.71 1.62 5.41
N LEU A 132 8.56 2.66 5.46
CA LEU A 132 8.54 3.64 6.54
C LEU A 132 7.24 4.43 6.58
N GLN A 133 6.69 4.85 5.44
CA GLN A 133 5.41 5.54 5.39
C GLN A 133 4.29 4.71 6.02
N TRP A 134 4.12 3.45 5.60
CA TRP A 134 3.06 2.60 6.15
C TRP A 134 3.28 2.27 7.64
N SER A 135 4.55 2.13 8.06
CA SER A 135 4.90 1.92 9.46
C SER A 135 4.61 3.15 10.32
N GLY A 136 4.91 4.35 9.80
CA GLY A 136 4.65 5.63 10.46
C GLY A 136 3.16 5.93 10.59
N LEU A 137 2.37 5.65 9.55
CA LEU A 137 0.92 5.75 9.58
C LEU A 137 0.31 4.82 10.64
N TRP A 138 0.73 3.56 10.66
CA TRP A 138 0.27 2.62 11.69
C TRP A 138 0.67 3.08 13.09
N LEU A 139 1.91 3.53 13.28
CA LEU A 139 2.40 3.99 14.58
C LEU A 139 1.58 5.17 15.10
N SER A 140 1.32 6.18 14.26
CA SER A 140 0.45 7.30 14.64
C SER A 140 -0.97 6.82 14.95
N ALA A 141 -1.61 6.06 14.05
CA ALA A 141 -2.97 5.55 14.28
C ALA A 141 -3.09 4.69 15.55
N SER A 142 -2.02 4.01 15.94
CA SER A 142 -1.98 3.18 17.16
C SER A 142 -2.05 3.99 18.46
N SER A 143 -1.96 5.32 18.43
CA SER A 143 -2.12 6.17 19.61
C SER A 143 -3.50 6.05 20.26
N VAL A 144 -4.53 5.78 19.45
CA VAL A 144 -5.92 5.63 19.92
C VAL A 144 -6.38 4.18 19.98
N MET A 145 -5.62 3.22 19.46
CA MET A 145 -6.05 1.82 19.37
C MET A 145 -6.22 1.15 20.75
N GLN A 146 -7.22 0.26 20.84
CA GLN A 146 -7.51 -0.58 22.00
C GLN A 146 -7.65 -2.07 21.61
N GLY A 147 -7.16 -2.96 22.46
CA GLY A 147 -7.39 -4.40 22.36
C GLY A 147 -7.01 -4.98 20.98
N PRO A 148 -7.90 -5.71 20.29
CA PRO A 148 -7.59 -6.33 18.99
C PRO A 148 -7.24 -5.36 17.86
N GLN A 149 -7.50 -4.05 18.00
CA GLN A 149 -7.17 -3.06 16.96
C GLN A 149 -5.67 -3.02 16.62
N TYR A 150 -4.80 -3.36 17.58
CA TYR A 150 -3.35 -3.48 17.35
C TYR A 150 -2.98 -4.57 16.32
N LEU A 151 -3.87 -5.53 16.01
CA LEU A 151 -3.67 -6.49 14.92
C LEU A 151 -3.56 -5.83 13.54
N SER A 152 -3.98 -4.56 13.40
CA SER A 152 -3.74 -3.74 12.21
C SER A 152 -2.25 -3.52 11.90
N VAL A 153 -1.32 -3.91 12.79
CA VAL A 153 0.12 -3.99 12.47
C VAL A 153 0.40 -4.92 11.29
N ALA A 154 -0.54 -5.82 10.98
CA ALA A 154 -0.53 -6.60 9.75
C ALA A 154 -0.46 -5.72 8.49
N SER A 155 -0.89 -4.46 8.54
CA SER A 155 -0.85 -3.50 7.45
C SER A 155 0.59 -3.20 6.97
N PRO A 156 1.49 -2.59 7.77
CA PRO A 156 2.87 -2.37 7.34
C PRO A 156 3.65 -3.67 7.11
N LEU A 157 3.34 -4.75 7.84
CA LEU A 157 3.96 -6.07 7.62
C LEU A 157 3.57 -6.66 6.26
N PHE A 158 2.32 -6.47 5.84
CA PHE A 158 1.83 -6.91 4.55
C PHE A 158 2.51 -6.15 3.40
N VAL A 159 2.63 -4.82 3.51
CA VAL A 159 3.34 -4.01 2.51
C VAL A 159 4.81 -4.43 2.41
N TRP A 160 5.49 -4.57 3.55
CA TRP A 160 6.87 -5.08 3.57
C TRP A 160 6.99 -6.45 2.89
N PHE A 161 6.10 -7.38 3.22
CA PHE A 161 6.11 -8.72 2.65
C PHE A 161 5.91 -8.69 1.13
N LEU A 162 4.92 -7.92 0.65
CA LEU A 162 4.66 -7.80 -0.77
C LEU A 162 5.86 -7.22 -1.51
N LEU A 163 6.36 -6.06 -1.08
CA LEU A 163 7.49 -5.40 -1.73
C LEU A 163 8.78 -6.23 -1.69
N ARG A 164 8.99 -7.00 -0.63
CA ARG A 164 10.21 -7.80 -0.45
C ARG A 164 10.18 -9.12 -1.20
N TYR A 165 9.04 -9.79 -1.27
CA TYR A 165 8.96 -11.20 -1.70
C TYR A 165 8.03 -11.48 -2.88
N VAL A 166 7.02 -10.65 -3.12
CA VAL A 166 5.97 -10.94 -4.12
C VAL A 166 6.05 -9.99 -5.31
N SER A 167 6.03 -8.69 -5.03
CA SER A 167 6.02 -7.60 -5.98
C SER A 167 7.23 -6.68 -5.76
N GLY A 168 7.38 -5.65 -6.59
CA GLY A 168 8.44 -4.65 -6.41
C GLY A 168 9.84 -5.23 -6.58
N ILE A 169 10.53 -5.53 -5.47
CA ILE A 169 11.96 -5.86 -5.44
C ILE A 169 12.31 -7.11 -6.25
N PRO A 170 11.67 -8.29 -6.07
CA PRO A 170 12.07 -9.50 -6.80
C PRO A 170 11.92 -9.36 -8.31
N ILE A 171 10.88 -8.65 -8.76
CA ILE A 171 10.64 -8.40 -10.18
C ILE A 171 11.74 -7.50 -10.74
N LEU A 172 12.08 -6.43 -10.03
CA LEU A 172 13.11 -5.48 -10.47
C LEU A 172 14.53 -6.06 -10.40
N GLU A 173 14.86 -6.83 -9.37
CA GLU A 173 16.16 -7.54 -9.28
C GLU A 173 16.29 -8.55 -10.42
N LYS A 174 15.23 -9.30 -10.75
CA LYS A 174 15.25 -10.24 -11.88
C LYS A 174 15.45 -9.52 -13.21
N GLN A 175 14.80 -8.38 -13.42
CA GLN A 175 14.99 -7.56 -14.62
C GLN A 175 16.40 -6.97 -14.69
N ALA A 176 16.92 -6.49 -13.56
CA ALA A 176 18.26 -5.93 -13.45
C ALA A 176 19.33 -7.00 -13.73
N MET A 177 19.18 -8.20 -13.17
CA MET A 177 20.05 -9.35 -13.46
C MET A 177 20.01 -9.76 -14.92
N LYS A 178 18.84 -9.74 -15.57
CA LYS A 178 18.74 -10.02 -17.01
C LYS A 178 19.51 -8.99 -17.85
N LYS A 179 19.52 -7.73 -17.42
CA LYS A 179 20.12 -6.62 -18.17
C LYS A 179 21.62 -6.42 -17.89
N TRP A 180 22.04 -6.58 -16.64
CA TRP A 180 23.37 -6.23 -16.16
C TRP A 180 24.10 -7.38 -15.46
N GLY A 181 23.50 -8.57 -15.39
CA GLY A 181 24.06 -9.70 -14.62
C GLY A 181 25.46 -10.14 -15.07
N SER A 182 25.83 -9.92 -16.34
CA SER A 182 27.18 -10.22 -16.84
C SER A 182 28.20 -9.09 -16.63
N VAL A 183 27.76 -7.92 -16.14
CA VAL A 183 28.64 -6.75 -15.94
C VAL A 183 29.33 -6.86 -14.58
N PRO A 184 30.68 -6.93 -14.51
CA PRO A 184 31.40 -7.08 -13.25
C PRO A 184 31.04 -6.01 -12.21
N GLY A 185 30.98 -4.74 -12.63
CA GLY A 185 30.60 -3.64 -11.72
C GLY A 185 29.19 -3.77 -11.14
N PHE A 186 28.25 -4.42 -11.84
CA PHE A 186 26.91 -4.66 -11.30
C PHE A 186 26.91 -5.78 -10.25
N GLN A 187 27.75 -6.80 -10.44
CA GLN A 187 27.95 -7.86 -9.44
C GLN A 187 28.60 -7.30 -8.17
N ASP A 188 29.59 -6.42 -8.32
CA ASP A 188 30.20 -5.73 -7.18
C ASP A 188 29.19 -4.84 -6.45
N TYR A 189 28.33 -4.14 -7.19
CA TYR A 189 27.25 -3.34 -6.62
C TYR A 189 26.28 -4.20 -5.80
N ILE A 190 25.82 -5.35 -6.33
CA ILE A 190 24.95 -6.29 -5.60
C ILE A 190 25.62 -6.84 -4.34
N LYS A 191 26.92 -7.14 -4.42
CA LYS A 191 27.67 -7.72 -3.30
C LYS A 191 27.84 -6.72 -2.15
N ASN A 192 28.08 -5.46 -2.47
CA ASN A 192 28.47 -4.45 -1.48
C ASN A 192 27.31 -3.53 -1.04
N THR A 193 26.17 -3.55 -1.74
CA THR A 193 25.03 -2.68 -1.43
C THR A 193 23.87 -3.52 -0.91
N PRO A 194 23.35 -3.26 0.30
CA PRO A 194 22.24 -4.03 0.86
C PRO A 194 20.93 -3.79 0.09
N LEU A 195 20.00 -4.73 0.18
CA LEU A 195 18.76 -4.70 -0.59
C LEU A 195 17.78 -3.61 -0.10
N LEU A 196 17.71 -3.38 1.22
CA LEU A 196 17.02 -2.28 1.90
C LEU A 196 17.99 -1.65 2.90
N LEU A 197 17.78 -0.36 3.25
CA LEU A 197 18.56 0.34 4.28
C LEU A 197 18.41 -0.30 5.66
#